data_AF-A0A1Y5E6H4-F1
#
_entry.id   AF-A0A1Y5E6H4-F1
#
_cell.length_a   1.000
_cell.length_b   1.000
_cell.length_c   1.000
_cell.angle_alpha   90.00
_cell.angle_beta   90.00
_cell.angle_gamma   90.00
#
_symmetry.space_group_name_H-M   'P 1'
#
loop_
_entity.id
_entity.type
_entity.pdbx_description
1 polymer ?
#
loop_
_entity_poly.entity_id
_entity_poly.type
_entity_poly.pdbx_seq_one_letter_code
_entity_poly.pdbx_strand_id
1 'polypeptide(L)'
;MLYKRKKDIDWNREPVRLVLEDGAVVYGFEWGKDDFVYHRLDGPAVEKPCGTKCWYRNGELHKDNGPAVEEPNGSKLWYKNGRAHREDGPWYVDEEDGTTEWRLDGILHRKDGPAIEIPGLIKAWYLDGELHREDGPAIEPADAPDEWFLNGKQVSMEDVLRLMDENDPDRKT
;
A
#
# COMPACT_ATOMS: atom_id res chain seq x y z
N MET A 1 33.49 7.50 19.92
CA MET A 1 32.39 8.30 19.36
C MET A 1 31.10 7.50 19.54
N LEU A 2 30.16 8.01 20.33
CA LEU A 2 28.83 7.40 20.46
C LEU A 2 28.04 7.75 19.20
N TYR A 3 27.80 6.78 18.33
CA TYR A 3 26.83 6.95 17.25
C TYR A 3 25.46 7.15 17.89
N LYS A 4 24.88 8.34 17.72
CA LYS A 4 23.46 8.56 18.03
C LYS A 4 22.66 7.58 17.17
N ARG A 5 21.61 6.97 17.72
CA ARG A 5 20.65 6.12 16.98
C ARG A 5 19.34 6.88 16.86
N LYS A 6 18.59 6.77 15.74
CA LYS A 6 17.36 7.57 15.53
C LYS A 6 16.35 7.48 16.70
N LYS A 7 16.40 6.41 17.49
CA LYS A 7 15.65 6.25 18.75
C LYS A 7 15.99 7.25 19.88
N ASP A 8 17.11 7.98 19.76
CA ASP A 8 17.54 8.99 20.72
C ASP A 8 16.94 10.38 20.40
N ILE A 9 16.16 10.49 19.31
CA ILE A 9 15.37 11.68 18.99
C ILE A 9 14.15 11.71 19.92
N ASP A 10 13.97 12.83 20.62
CA ASP A 10 12.69 13.13 21.26
C ASP A 10 11.69 13.56 20.18
N TRP A 11 10.81 12.64 19.79
CA TRP A 11 9.81 12.84 18.73
C TRP A 11 8.67 13.76 19.14
N ASN A 12 8.49 14.04 20.44
CA ASN A 12 7.39 14.89 20.91
C ASN A 12 7.74 16.37 20.96
N ARG A 13 9.01 16.73 20.71
CA ARG A 13 9.43 18.14 20.64
C ARG A 13 9.03 18.75 19.29
N GLU A 14 8.92 20.07 19.27
CA GLU A 14 8.64 20.83 18.05
C GLU A 14 9.67 20.52 16.95
N PRO A 15 9.22 20.12 15.74
CA PRO A 15 10.11 19.86 14.63
C PRO A 15 10.68 21.15 14.04
N VAL A 16 11.87 21.06 13.45
CA VAL A 16 12.46 22.12 12.63
C VAL A 16 11.65 22.23 11.34
N ARG A 17 11.26 23.46 10.97
CA ARG A 17 10.66 23.77 9.69
C ARG A 17 11.71 24.33 8.74
N LEU A 18 11.90 23.71 7.58
CA LEU A 18 12.77 24.19 6.52
C LEU A 18 11.98 24.45 5.23
N VAL A 19 12.46 25.38 4.43
CA VAL A 19 12.00 25.58 3.05
C VAL A 19 13.17 25.22 2.14
N LEU A 20 12.98 24.22 1.30
CA LEU A 20 14.00 23.73 0.37
C LEU A 20 14.07 24.61 -0.88
N GLU A 21 15.14 24.47 -1.65
CA GLU A 21 15.37 25.27 -2.87
C GLU A 21 14.28 25.07 -3.94
N ASP A 22 13.69 23.87 -3.98
CA ASP A 22 12.56 23.55 -4.86
C ASP A 22 11.22 24.14 -4.39
N GLY A 23 11.20 24.82 -3.24
CA GLY A 23 10.03 25.41 -2.62
C GLY A 23 9.26 24.48 -1.67
N ALA A 24 9.69 23.23 -1.49
CA ALA A 24 9.05 22.31 -0.54
C ALA A 24 9.25 22.79 0.89
N VAL A 25 8.19 22.69 1.70
CA VAL A 25 8.24 22.93 3.13
C VAL A 25 8.35 21.58 3.83
N VAL A 26 9.38 21.41 4.66
CA VAL A 26 9.61 20.16 5.40
C VAL A 26 9.69 20.39 6.90
N TYR A 27 9.22 19.42 7.66
CA TYR A 27 9.24 19.38 9.11
C TYR A 27 9.96 18.11 9.57
N GLY A 28 10.87 18.24 10.53
CA GLY A 28 11.62 17.11 11.04
C GLY A 28 12.76 17.51 11.96
N PHE A 29 13.77 16.65 12.01
CA PHE A 29 14.91 16.83 12.90
C PHE A 29 16.22 16.61 12.15
N GLU A 30 17.17 17.52 12.35
CA GLU A 30 18.55 17.29 11.93
C GLU A 30 19.12 16.08 12.65
N TRP A 31 19.80 15.24 11.87
CA TRP A 31 20.41 14.02 12.31
C TRP A 31 21.85 13.95 11.81
N GLY A 32 22.81 13.93 12.73
CA GLY A 32 24.22 14.04 12.32
C GLY A 32 24.50 15.37 11.61
N LYS A 33 25.48 15.38 10.71
CA LYS A 33 25.96 16.61 10.05
C LYS A 33 25.15 16.97 8.79
N ASP A 34 24.59 15.97 8.11
CA ASP A 34 24.03 16.12 6.77
C ASP A 34 22.78 15.22 6.54
N ASP A 35 22.11 14.76 7.60
CA ASP A 35 20.87 13.98 7.49
C ASP A 35 19.71 14.74 8.15
N PHE A 36 18.52 14.57 7.60
CA PHE A 36 17.29 15.22 8.08
C PHE A 36 16.18 14.18 8.11
N VAL A 37 15.57 14.01 9.27
CA VAL A 37 14.57 12.97 9.50
C VAL A 37 13.20 13.60 9.61
N TYR A 38 12.35 13.35 8.61
CA TYR A 38 11.00 13.91 8.54
C TYR A 38 10.11 13.43 9.68
N HIS A 39 9.43 14.37 10.33
CA HIS A 39 8.46 14.08 11.39
C HIS A 39 7.61 15.30 11.71
N ARG A 40 6.31 15.09 11.93
CA ARG A 40 5.39 16.09 12.47
C ARG A 40 4.16 15.39 13.05
N LEU A 41 3.70 15.83 14.23
CA LEU A 41 2.51 15.25 14.89
C LEU A 41 1.20 15.77 14.26
N ASP A 42 1.10 17.07 14.04
CA ASP A 42 -0.16 17.74 13.72
C ASP A 42 -0.33 18.13 12.24
N GLY A 43 0.37 17.45 11.33
CA GLY A 43 0.27 17.76 9.90
C GLY A 43 1.26 16.99 9.03
N PRO A 44 1.27 17.26 7.72
CA PRO A 44 2.26 16.69 6.82
C PRO A 44 3.66 17.15 7.24
N ALA A 45 4.61 16.21 7.20
CA ALA A 45 6.01 16.51 7.41
C ALA A 45 6.69 16.99 6.13
N VAL A 46 6.08 16.79 4.95
CA VAL A 46 6.54 17.34 3.67
C VAL A 46 5.34 17.89 2.91
N GLU A 47 5.43 19.13 2.46
CA GLU A 47 4.47 19.81 1.60
C GLU A 47 5.21 20.34 0.37
N LYS A 48 4.91 19.78 -0.81
CA LYS A 48 5.55 20.18 -2.07
C LYS A 48 4.76 21.30 -2.76
N PRO A 49 5.39 22.16 -3.58
CA PRO A 49 4.69 23.20 -4.33
C PRO A 49 3.66 22.65 -5.32
N CYS A 50 3.86 21.43 -5.82
CA CYS A 50 2.88 20.76 -6.68
C CYS A 50 1.59 20.38 -5.95
N GLY A 51 1.54 20.50 -4.61
CA GLY A 51 0.37 20.15 -3.79
C GLY A 51 0.48 18.82 -3.07
N THR A 52 1.48 17.99 -3.39
CA THR A 52 1.71 16.72 -2.69
C THR A 52 2.02 16.93 -1.22
N LYS A 53 1.36 16.15 -0.36
CA LYS A 53 1.58 16.15 1.10
C LYS A 53 1.99 14.75 1.55
N CYS A 54 3.00 14.66 2.41
CA CYS A 54 3.45 13.40 2.99
C CYS A 54 3.51 13.49 4.51
N TRP A 55 3.00 12.46 5.18
CA TRP A 55 3.04 12.31 6.64
C TRP A 55 4.11 11.31 7.04
N TYR A 56 4.92 11.71 8.01
CA TYR A 56 6.02 10.89 8.51
C TYR A 56 5.95 10.77 10.03
N ARG A 57 6.14 9.55 10.52
CA ARG A 57 6.33 9.24 11.94
C ARG A 57 7.71 8.61 12.10
N ASN A 58 8.54 9.17 12.97
CA ASN A 58 9.88 8.68 13.25
C ASN A 58 10.79 8.51 12.02
N GLY A 59 10.60 9.34 10.98
CA GLY A 59 11.34 9.25 9.72
C GLY A 59 10.77 8.29 8.68
N GLU A 60 9.65 7.64 8.95
CA GLU A 60 9.01 6.68 8.05
C GLU A 60 7.64 7.20 7.62
N LEU A 61 7.25 6.96 6.35
CA LEU A 61 5.90 7.28 5.87
C LEU A 61 4.87 6.56 6.74
N HIS A 62 4.00 7.33 7.36
CA HIS A 62 3.05 6.79 8.32
C HIS A 62 1.95 7.82 8.62
N LYS A 63 0.70 7.36 8.67
CA LYS A 63 -0.41 8.12 9.27
C LYS A 63 -1.48 7.17 9.82
N ASP A 64 -1.81 7.30 11.10
CA ASP A 64 -2.77 6.39 11.77
C ASP A 64 -4.20 6.52 11.20
N ASN A 65 -4.64 7.76 10.93
CA ASN A 65 -6.05 8.06 10.60
C ASN A 65 -6.21 8.64 9.18
N GLY A 66 -5.54 8.06 8.18
CA GLY A 66 -5.71 8.46 6.78
C GLY A 66 -4.50 8.14 5.92
N PRO A 67 -4.47 8.68 4.69
CA PRO A 67 -3.36 8.43 3.77
C PRO A 67 -2.09 9.10 4.27
N ALA A 68 -0.97 8.40 4.15
CA ALA A 68 0.34 8.96 4.44
C ALA A 68 0.91 9.78 3.27
N VAL A 69 0.31 9.67 2.08
CA VAL A 69 0.58 10.54 0.92
C VAL A 69 -0.74 10.96 0.29
N GLU A 70 -0.90 12.25 0.06
CA GLU A 70 -1.98 12.84 -0.73
C GLU A 70 -1.36 13.56 -1.92
N GLU A 71 -1.81 13.22 -3.12
CA GLU A 71 -1.33 13.78 -4.39
C GLU A 71 -2.26 14.88 -4.91
N PRO A 72 -1.77 15.79 -5.77
CA PRO A 72 -2.56 16.93 -6.22
C PRO A 72 -3.74 16.56 -7.14
N ASN A 73 -3.68 15.41 -7.81
CA ASN A 73 -4.82 14.86 -8.55
C ASN A 73 -5.89 14.27 -7.61
N GLY A 74 -5.62 14.20 -6.30
CA GLY A 74 -6.51 13.65 -5.28
C GLY A 74 -6.16 12.22 -4.89
N SER A 75 -5.24 11.56 -5.61
CA SER A 75 -4.81 10.19 -5.35
C SER A 75 -4.19 10.06 -3.95
N LYS A 76 -4.36 8.88 -3.35
CA LYS A 76 -4.06 8.65 -1.93
C LYS A 76 -3.30 7.35 -1.75
N LEU A 77 -2.26 7.40 -0.92
CA LEU A 77 -1.49 6.22 -0.54
C LEU A 77 -1.43 6.09 0.98
N TRP A 78 -1.65 4.88 1.49
CA TRP A 78 -1.63 4.59 2.92
C TRP A 78 -0.31 3.93 3.32
N TYR A 79 0.32 4.36 4.39
CA TYR A 79 1.54 3.71 4.86
C TYR A 79 1.51 3.57 6.38
N LYS A 80 2.11 2.48 6.86
CA LYS A 80 2.31 2.20 8.28
C LYS A 80 3.77 1.80 8.46
N ASN A 81 4.53 2.64 9.16
CA ASN A 81 5.96 2.41 9.44
C ASN A 81 6.77 2.17 8.16
N GLY A 82 6.57 3.02 7.15
CA GLY A 82 7.30 2.97 5.89
C GLY A 82 6.86 1.87 4.94
N ARG A 83 5.89 1.03 5.31
CA ARG A 83 5.37 -0.03 4.44
C ARG A 83 4.00 0.33 3.89
N ALA A 84 3.78 -0.03 2.62
CA ALA A 84 2.48 0.02 1.98
C ALA A 84 1.51 -0.88 2.74
N HIS A 85 0.52 -0.31 3.42
CA HIS A 85 -0.29 -1.06 4.36
C HIS A 85 -1.65 -0.38 4.57
N ARG A 86 -2.73 -1.16 4.44
CA ARG A 86 -4.06 -0.79 4.92
C ARG A 86 -4.92 -2.05 5.13
N GLU A 87 -5.50 -2.18 6.32
CA GLU A 87 -6.32 -3.36 6.69
C GLU A 87 -7.75 -3.27 6.12
N ASP A 88 -8.37 -2.09 6.20
CA ASP A 88 -9.80 -1.89 5.88
C ASP A 88 -10.06 -1.20 4.54
N GLY A 89 -9.09 -1.21 3.62
CA GLY A 89 -9.23 -0.50 2.35
C GLY A 89 -8.03 -0.66 1.41
N PRO A 90 -8.12 -0.10 0.21
CA PRO A 90 -7.01 -0.07 -0.72
C PRO A 90 -5.84 0.75 -0.17
N TRP A 91 -4.64 0.19 -0.31
CA TRP A 91 -3.39 0.89 -0.06
C TRP A 91 -3.18 2.07 -1.00
N TYR A 92 -3.63 1.96 -2.24
CA TYR A 92 -3.56 3.01 -3.26
C TYR A 92 -4.93 3.22 -3.89
N VAL A 93 -5.32 4.48 -4.03
CA VAL A 93 -6.48 4.90 -4.81
C VAL A 93 -6.03 5.99 -5.76
N ASP A 94 -6.18 5.71 -7.05
CA ASP A 94 -6.05 6.72 -8.10
C ASP A 94 -7.39 7.41 -8.31
N GLU A 95 -7.45 8.73 -8.14
CA GLU A 95 -8.68 9.49 -8.37
C GLU A 95 -8.89 9.81 -9.87
N GLU A 96 -7.88 9.68 -10.72
CA GLU A 96 -7.99 10.01 -12.16
C GLU A 96 -8.65 8.87 -12.94
N ASP A 97 -8.20 7.64 -12.75
CA ASP A 97 -8.69 6.47 -13.48
C ASP A 97 -9.47 5.46 -12.61
N GLY A 98 -9.48 5.65 -11.29
CA GLY A 98 -10.16 4.76 -10.34
C GLY A 98 -9.38 3.48 -10.03
N THR A 99 -8.11 3.39 -10.41
CA THR A 99 -7.25 2.25 -10.08
C THR A 99 -7.14 2.10 -8.57
N THR A 100 -7.26 0.86 -8.09
CA THR A 100 -7.03 0.54 -6.68
C THR A 100 -6.07 -0.63 -6.51
N GLU A 101 -5.19 -0.52 -5.52
CA GLU A 101 -4.35 -1.61 -5.07
C GLU A 101 -4.53 -1.84 -3.56
N TRP A 102 -4.58 -3.10 -3.15
CA TRP A 102 -4.65 -3.53 -1.77
C TRP A 102 -3.32 -4.14 -1.36
N ARG A 103 -2.71 -3.57 -0.32
CA ARG A 103 -1.45 -4.07 0.23
C ARG A 103 -1.52 -4.16 1.74
N LEU A 104 -0.98 -5.24 2.26
CA LEU A 104 -0.74 -5.47 3.68
C LEU A 104 0.75 -5.68 3.88
N ASP A 105 1.38 -4.85 4.72
CA ASP A 105 2.82 -4.95 5.03
C ASP A 105 3.77 -4.99 3.81
N GLY A 106 3.39 -4.33 2.72
CA GLY A 106 4.17 -4.20 1.49
C GLY A 106 3.79 -5.18 0.38
N ILE A 107 3.02 -6.23 0.67
CA ILE A 107 2.64 -7.26 -0.29
C ILE A 107 1.18 -7.10 -0.74
N LEU A 108 0.87 -7.49 -1.97
CA LEU A 108 -0.50 -7.52 -2.47
C LEU A 108 -1.32 -8.55 -1.69
N HIS A 109 -2.44 -8.13 -1.11
CA HIS A 109 -3.26 -9.00 -0.28
C HIS A 109 -4.68 -8.45 -0.18
N ARG A 110 -5.69 -9.27 -0.51
CA ARG A 110 -7.09 -9.00 -0.21
C ARG A 110 -7.88 -10.31 -0.17
N LYS A 111 -8.69 -10.50 0.88
CA LYS A 111 -9.48 -11.73 1.08
C LYS A 111 -10.79 -11.72 0.29
N ASP A 112 -11.48 -10.58 0.27
CA ASP A 112 -12.87 -10.50 -0.19
C ASP A 112 -13.02 -9.79 -1.55
N GLY A 113 -11.98 -9.83 -2.40
CA GLY A 113 -12.01 -9.19 -3.71
C GLY A 113 -10.65 -9.07 -4.38
N PRO A 114 -10.58 -8.40 -5.54
CA PRO A 114 -9.32 -8.23 -6.25
C PRO A 114 -8.37 -7.31 -5.46
N ALA A 115 -7.12 -7.73 -5.33
CA ALA A 115 -6.08 -6.89 -4.75
C ALA A 115 -5.61 -5.81 -5.72
N ILE A 116 -5.80 -5.99 -7.03
CA ILE A 116 -5.59 -4.96 -8.06
C ILE A 116 -6.87 -4.84 -8.87
N GLU A 117 -7.38 -3.63 -9.03
CA GLU A 117 -8.51 -3.32 -9.90
C GLU A 117 -8.19 -2.07 -10.72
N ILE A 118 -8.06 -2.24 -12.03
CA ILE A 118 -7.96 -1.15 -12.99
C ILE A 118 -9.28 -1.13 -13.78
N PRO A 119 -10.13 -0.11 -13.60
CA PRO A 119 -11.46 -0.07 -14.20
C PRO A 119 -11.46 -0.31 -15.71
N GLY A 120 -12.24 -1.30 -16.14
CA GLY A 120 -12.38 -1.66 -17.55
C GLY A 120 -11.18 -2.37 -18.18
N LEU A 121 -10.10 -2.62 -17.43
CA LEU A 121 -8.89 -3.26 -17.94
C LEU A 121 -8.62 -4.62 -17.30
N ILE A 122 -8.52 -4.67 -15.97
CA ILE A 122 -8.13 -5.91 -15.28
C ILE A 122 -8.56 -5.93 -13.82
N LYS A 123 -8.91 -7.13 -13.35
CA LYS A 123 -8.99 -7.47 -11.93
C LYS A 123 -8.02 -8.60 -11.63
N ALA A 124 -7.27 -8.50 -10.54
CA ALA A 124 -6.37 -9.56 -10.11
C ALA A 124 -6.47 -9.79 -8.59
N TRP A 125 -6.60 -11.06 -8.20
CA TRP A 125 -6.75 -11.50 -6.82
C TRP A 125 -5.41 -12.00 -6.30
N TYR A 126 -4.99 -11.45 -5.16
CA TYR A 126 -3.79 -11.84 -4.48
C TYR A 126 -4.08 -12.11 -3.01
N LEU A 127 -3.52 -13.20 -2.51
CA LEU A 127 -3.49 -13.53 -1.09
C LEU A 127 -2.04 -13.76 -0.69
N ASP A 128 -1.58 -13.03 0.33
CA ASP A 128 -0.21 -13.11 0.86
C ASP A 128 0.88 -12.96 -0.22
N GLY A 129 0.65 -12.07 -1.18
CA GLY A 129 1.58 -11.76 -2.27
C GLY A 129 1.53 -12.74 -3.44
N GLU A 130 0.68 -13.77 -3.39
CA GLU A 130 0.54 -14.77 -4.43
C GLU A 130 -0.81 -14.65 -5.15
N LEU A 131 -0.83 -14.86 -6.46
CA LEU A 131 -2.09 -14.97 -7.21
C LEU A 131 -2.90 -16.13 -6.66
N HIS A 132 -4.14 -15.85 -6.25
CA HIS A 132 -4.97 -16.85 -5.59
C HIS A 132 -6.45 -16.46 -5.65
N ARG A 133 -7.30 -17.40 -6.05
CA ARG A 133 -8.75 -17.30 -5.88
C ARG A 133 -9.41 -18.68 -5.86
N GLU A 134 -10.22 -18.97 -4.85
CA GLU A 134 -10.86 -20.28 -4.66
C GLU A 134 -12.17 -20.45 -5.43
N ASP A 135 -12.83 -19.35 -5.82
CA ASP A 135 -14.19 -19.34 -6.37
C ASP A 135 -14.27 -18.83 -7.83
N GLY A 136 -13.13 -18.65 -8.48
CA GLY A 136 -13.05 -18.09 -9.83
C GLY A 136 -11.62 -17.88 -10.31
N PRO A 137 -11.44 -17.19 -11.45
CA PRO A 137 -10.11 -16.87 -11.95
C PRO A 137 -9.41 -15.83 -11.07
N ALA A 138 -8.11 -16.02 -10.86
CA ALA A 138 -7.29 -15.06 -10.12
C ALA A 138 -6.90 -13.84 -10.97
N ILE A 139 -7.08 -13.89 -12.29
CA ILE A 139 -6.90 -12.76 -13.20
C ILE A 139 -8.08 -12.70 -14.19
N GLU A 140 -8.72 -11.55 -14.29
CA GLU A 140 -9.80 -11.25 -15.24
C GLU A 140 -9.42 -10.02 -16.09
N PRO A 141 -8.75 -10.19 -17.23
CA PRO A 141 -8.45 -9.11 -18.17
C PRO A 141 -9.62 -8.84 -19.12
N ALA A 142 -9.77 -7.60 -19.59
CA ALA A 142 -10.89 -7.22 -20.47
C ALA A 142 -10.84 -7.86 -21.87
N ASP A 143 -9.64 -8.01 -22.42
CA ASP A 143 -9.41 -8.41 -23.82
C ASP A 143 -8.66 -9.74 -23.97
N ALA A 144 -8.58 -10.53 -22.90
CA ALA A 144 -7.91 -11.84 -22.92
C ALA A 144 -8.71 -12.87 -22.10
N PRO A 145 -8.45 -14.17 -22.25
CA PRO A 145 -9.05 -15.18 -21.38
C PRO A 145 -8.62 -14.98 -19.93
N ASP A 146 -9.54 -15.30 -19.02
CA ASP A 146 -9.27 -15.35 -17.58
C ASP A 146 -8.16 -16.37 -17.25
N GLU A 147 -7.46 -16.18 -16.13
CA GLU A 147 -6.43 -17.09 -15.66
C GLU A 147 -6.67 -17.55 -14.21
N TRP A 148 -6.46 -18.84 -13.96
CA TRP A 148 -6.71 -19.47 -12.66
C TRP A 148 -5.40 -19.75 -11.93
N PHE A 149 -5.36 -19.34 -10.66
CA PHE A 149 -4.23 -19.58 -9.78
C PHE A 149 -4.72 -19.94 -8.37
N LEU A 150 -4.04 -20.91 -7.75
CA LEU A 150 -4.20 -21.26 -6.35
C LEU A 150 -2.83 -21.24 -5.67
N ASN A 151 -2.63 -20.35 -4.70
CA ASN A 151 -1.38 -20.20 -3.95
C ASN A 151 -0.17 -20.04 -4.89
N GLY A 152 -0.29 -19.10 -5.83
CA GLY A 152 0.76 -18.77 -6.80
C GLY A 152 0.97 -19.80 -7.91
N LYS A 153 0.24 -20.93 -7.90
CA LYS A 153 0.36 -21.98 -8.92
C LYS A 153 -0.74 -21.84 -9.95
N GLN A 154 -0.35 -21.71 -11.21
CA GLN A 154 -1.29 -21.74 -12.32
C GLN A 154 -1.93 -23.11 -12.41
N VAL A 155 -3.26 -23.14 -12.55
CA VAL A 155 -4.06 -24.36 -12.62
C VAL A 155 -4.97 -24.27 -13.84
N SER A 156 -5.29 -25.41 -14.45
CA SER A 156 -6.28 -25.43 -15.52
C SER A 156 -7.69 -25.32 -14.93
N MET A 157 -8.66 -24.82 -15.71
CA MET A 157 -10.07 -24.82 -15.32
C MET A 157 -10.55 -26.24 -14.92
N GLU A 158 -10.09 -27.29 -15.60
CA GLU A 158 -10.43 -28.67 -15.28
C GLU A 158 -9.90 -29.09 -13.90
N ASP A 159 -8.66 -28.71 -13.57
CA ASP A 159 -8.06 -29.01 -12.27
C ASP A 159 -8.75 -28.23 -11.13
N VAL A 160 -9.16 -26.99 -11.39
CA VAL A 160 -9.93 -26.18 -10.44
C VAL A 160 -11.30 -26.83 -10.17
N LEU A 161 -12.02 -27.22 -11.22
CA LEU A 161 -13.32 -27.90 -11.07
C LEU A 161 -13.20 -29.23 -10.31
N ARG A 162 -12.13 -30.00 -10.55
CA ARG A 162 -11.86 -31.23 -9.78
C ARG A 162 -11.58 -30.94 -8.32
N LEU A 163 -10.77 -29.93 -8.01
CA LEU A 163 -10.46 -29.55 -6.62
C LEU A 163 -11.68 -28.98 -5.88
N MET A 164 -12.53 -28.23 -6.57
CA MET A 164 -13.81 -27.76 -6.01
C MET A 164 -14.76 -28.93 -5.72
N ASP A 165 -14.85 -29.92 -6.61
CA ASP A 165 -15.67 -31.13 -6.43
C ASP A 165 -15.09 -32.07 -5.34
N GLU A 166 -13.77 -32.16 -5.17
CA GLU A 166 -13.12 -32.95 -4.11
C GLU A 166 -13.28 -32.34 -2.72
N ASN A 167 -13.33 -31.01 -2.63
CA ASN A 167 -13.51 -30.31 -1.35
C ASN A 167 -14.97 -29.97 -1.03
N ASP A 168 -15.94 -30.42 -1.83
CA ASP A 168 -17.36 -30.25 -1.57
C ASP A 168 -17.77 -31.04 -0.31
N PRO A 169 -18.16 -30.37 0.79
CA PRO A 169 -18.55 -31.04 2.04
C PRO A 169 -19.85 -31.86 1.90
N ASP A 170 -20.64 -31.62 0.84
CA ASP A 170 -21.87 -32.36 0.53
C ASP A 170 -21.64 -33.54 -0.43
N ARG A 171 -20.40 -33.77 -0.87
CA ARG A 171 -20.00 -34.99 -1.60
C ARG A 171 -20.01 -36.20 -0.66
N LYS A 172 -21.21 -36.64 -0.31
CA LYS A 172 -21.45 -37.89 0.42
C LYS A 172 -20.96 -39.08 -0.41
N THR A 173 -20.26 -39.98 0.28
CA THR A 173 -20.03 -41.42 0.03
C THR A 173 -21.08 -42.10 -0.84
#